data_AF-A0A9X2P1Y1-F1
#
_entry.id   AF-A0A9X2P1Y1-F1
#
_cell.length_a   1.000
_cell.length_b   1.000
_cell.length_c   1.000
_cell.angle_alpha   90.00
_cell.angle_beta   90.00
_cell.angle_gamma   90.00
#
_symmetry.space_group_name_H-M   'P 1'
#
loop_
_entity.id
_entity.type
_entity.pdbx_description
1 polymer ?
#
loop_
_entity_poly.entity_id
_entity_poly.type
_entity_poly.pdbx_seq_one_letter_code
_entity_poly.pdbx_strand_id
1 'polypeptide(L)'
;MNMQLLKRLYSIYSPSGKEQKMVKFLCSYIRQLPGNISVSKDEFGNLYVVKGESESYPCLVSHIDQVSHCNHSKDFKAVETREIIFGYSPKNRRFENLGADDKNGIFICLECLKKYDAVKVVFFREEETGCRGSSEVVMPFFDDVRFVIQPDRKGNSDLITSIGYSDLCSEKFIEALEPEKWGYMEENGLMTDILALKEKGLEVSCINVSCGYYNAHTDEEITVKKDLMKSLMFIEHIIEDCTDIYPHTQSDSYFSPYEFEDEVYDMLNYDPTLTPEDLYDMYSTNFPHLKLEDYRKICEDYRMFWVEDEEDMNEKTLNYGKR
;
A
#
# COMPACT_ATOMS: atom_id res chain seq x y z
N MET A 1 -17.63 10.79 4.34
CA MET A 1 -16.84 9.70 4.93
C MET A 1 -17.66 8.86 5.90
N ASN A 2 -17.77 7.56 5.65
CA ASN A 2 -18.41 6.60 6.55
C ASN A 2 -17.53 6.29 7.78
N MET A 3 -17.55 7.17 8.77
CA MET A 3 -16.70 7.05 9.98
C MET A 3 -16.94 5.78 10.79
N GLN A 4 -18.16 5.22 10.74
CA GLN A 4 -18.46 3.97 11.44
C GLN A 4 -17.72 2.78 10.83
N LEU A 5 -17.69 2.70 9.49
CA LEU A 5 -16.90 1.71 8.77
C LEU A 5 -15.41 1.88 9.09
N LEU A 6 -14.89 3.09 8.93
CA LEU A 6 -13.46 3.36 9.09
C LEU A 6 -12.96 2.99 10.50
N LYS A 7 -13.67 3.39 11.56
CA LYS A 7 -13.30 3.01 12.94
C LYS A 7 -13.46 1.52 13.20
N ARG A 8 -14.40 0.85 12.53
CA ARG A 8 -14.57 -0.60 12.63
C ARG A 8 -13.42 -1.33 11.97
N LEU A 9 -12.95 -0.87 10.82
CA LEU A 9 -11.74 -1.38 10.17
C LEU A 9 -10.56 -1.29 11.15
N TYR A 10 -10.22 -0.10 11.65
CA TYR A 10 -9.09 0.07 12.59
C TYR A 10 -9.19 -0.80 13.84
N SER A 11 -10.40 -1.10 14.32
CA SER A 11 -10.59 -1.95 15.50
C SER A 11 -10.28 -3.43 15.27
N ILE A 12 -10.14 -3.85 14.01
CA ILE A 12 -9.83 -5.22 13.64
C ILE A 12 -8.31 -5.34 13.48
N TYR A 13 -7.67 -5.92 14.49
CA TYR A 13 -6.28 -6.34 14.38
C TYR A 13 -6.15 -7.56 13.46
N SER A 14 -5.33 -7.41 12.42
CA SER A 14 -5.11 -8.40 11.36
C SER A 14 -3.63 -8.46 10.97
N PRO A 15 -2.72 -8.91 11.85
CA PRO A 15 -1.32 -9.04 11.46
C PRO A 15 -1.16 -10.14 10.39
N SER A 16 -0.09 -10.05 9.60
CA SER A 16 0.21 -11.00 8.51
C SER A 16 0.14 -12.46 8.99
N GLY A 17 -0.53 -13.30 8.21
CA GLY A 17 -0.87 -14.70 8.54
C GLY A 17 -2.09 -14.88 9.46
N LYS A 18 -2.64 -13.81 10.05
CA LYS A 18 -3.73 -13.86 11.05
C LYS A 18 -4.92 -12.95 10.70
N GLU A 19 -5.17 -12.75 9.41
CA GLU A 19 -6.18 -11.84 8.86
C GLU A 19 -7.60 -12.41 8.87
N GLN A 20 -7.83 -13.59 9.48
CA GLN A 20 -9.12 -14.29 9.40
C GLN A 20 -10.28 -13.47 9.98
N LYS A 21 -10.01 -12.54 10.92
CA LYS A 21 -11.01 -11.59 11.43
C LYS A 21 -11.38 -10.54 10.38
N MET A 22 -10.37 -10.00 9.67
CA MET A 22 -10.59 -9.03 8.59
C MET A 22 -11.34 -9.66 7.43
N VAL A 23 -10.92 -10.85 6.97
CA VAL A 23 -11.63 -11.63 5.94
C VAL A 23 -13.10 -11.85 6.31
N LYS A 24 -13.39 -12.29 7.54
CA LYS A 24 -14.77 -12.48 8.01
C LYS A 24 -15.57 -11.19 8.00
N PHE A 25 -14.95 -10.08 8.40
CA PHE A 25 -15.57 -8.76 8.36
C PHE A 25 -15.89 -8.34 6.93
N LEU A 26 -14.93 -8.40 6.02
CA LEU A 26 -15.08 -8.04 4.61
C LEU A 26 -16.19 -8.86 3.94
N CYS A 27 -16.14 -10.19 4.04
CA CYS A 27 -17.19 -11.05 3.47
C CYS A 27 -18.59 -10.73 4.05
N SER A 28 -18.67 -10.38 5.34
CA SER A 28 -19.95 -10.03 5.98
C SER A 28 -20.46 -8.66 5.54
N TYR A 29 -19.56 -7.68 5.43
CA TYR A 29 -19.90 -6.32 5.03
C TYR A 29 -20.29 -6.27 3.54
N ILE A 30 -19.50 -6.90 2.66
CA ILE A 30 -19.74 -6.91 1.21
C ILE A 30 -21.08 -7.57 0.88
N ARG A 31 -21.46 -8.66 1.56
CA ARG A 31 -22.78 -9.31 1.37
C ARG A 31 -23.97 -8.43 1.76
N GLN A 32 -23.76 -7.36 2.52
CA GLN A 32 -24.81 -6.41 2.90
C GLN A 32 -24.89 -5.22 1.94
N LEU A 33 -23.93 -5.07 1.01
CA LEU A 33 -23.97 -4.01 0.02
C LEU A 33 -25.05 -4.31 -1.05
N PRO A 34 -25.68 -3.27 -1.60
CA PRO A 34 -26.65 -3.44 -2.68
C PRO A 34 -25.96 -3.82 -3.99
N GLY A 35 -26.69 -4.53 -4.87
CA GLY A 35 -26.23 -4.94 -6.19
C GLY A 35 -25.86 -6.42 -6.27
N ASN A 36 -25.55 -6.89 -7.47
CA ASN A 36 -25.08 -8.25 -7.70
C ASN A 36 -23.57 -8.30 -7.42
N ILE A 37 -23.17 -8.87 -6.29
CA ILE A 37 -21.76 -8.96 -5.88
C ILE A 37 -21.39 -10.43 -5.70
N SER A 38 -20.40 -10.88 -6.47
CA SER A 38 -19.74 -12.17 -6.26
C SER A 38 -18.47 -11.97 -5.43
N VAL A 39 -18.23 -12.90 -4.51
CA VAL A 39 -17.01 -12.93 -3.69
C VAL A 39 -16.45 -14.34 -3.78
N SER A 40 -15.21 -14.47 -4.24
CA SER A 40 -14.46 -15.71 -4.28
C SER A 40 -13.13 -15.56 -3.55
N LYS A 41 -12.43 -16.69 -3.39
CA LYS A 41 -11.14 -16.76 -2.71
C LYS A 41 -10.24 -17.74 -3.47
N ASP A 42 -8.97 -17.41 -3.64
CA ASP A 42 -7.98 -18.35 -4.17
C ASP A 42 -7.46 -19.31 -3.08
N GLU A 43 -6.46 -20.13 -3.45
CA GLU A 43 -5.85 -21.11 -2.55
C GLU A 43 -5.08 -20.44 -1.41
N PHE A 44 -4.35 -19.35 -1.70
CA PHE A 44 -3.58 -18.59 -0.70
C PHE A 44 -4.49 -17.86 0.31
N GLY A 45 -5.66 -17.43 -0.16
CA GLY A 45 -6.69 -16.80 0.66
C GLY A 45 -7.00 -15.35 0.28
N ASN A 46 -6.51 -14.85 -0.85
CA ASN A 46 -6.87 -13.53 -1.36
C ASN A 46 -8.36 -13.50 -1.72
N LEU A 47 -9.04 -12.39 -1.46
CA LEU A 47 -10.47 -12.26 -1.79
C LEU A 47 -10.63 -11.49 -3.09
N TYR A 48 -11.42 -12.05 -3.99
CA TYR A 48 -11.76 -11.43 -5.27
C TYR A 48 -13.23 -11.06 -5.26
N VAL A 49 -13.52 -9.82 -5.61
CA VAL A 49 -14.87 -9.25 -5.58
C VAL A 49 -15.20 -8.71 -6.96
N VAL A 50 -16.29 -9.19 -7.54
CA VAL A 50 -16.83 -8.65 -8.80
C VAL A 50 -18.24 -8.16 -8.51
N LYS A 51 -18.48 -6.87 -8.72
CA LYS A 51 -19.81 -6.26 -8.66
C LYS A 51 -20.28 -5.90 -10.06
N GLY A 52 -21.53 -6.24 -10.36
CA GLY A 52 -22.20 -5.89 -11.62
C GLY A 52 -21.77 -6.73 -12.82
N GLU A 53 -22.25 -6.31 -13.99
CA GLU A 53 -21.88 -6.85 -15.30
C GLU A 53 -21.46 -5.66 -16.19
N SER A 54 -20.27 -5.73 -16.77
CA SER A 54 -19.69 -4.71 -17.65
C SER A 54 -18.75 -5.37 -18.66
N GLU A 55 -18.56 -4.73 -19.83
CA GLU A 55 -17.57 -5.15 -20.83
C GLU A 55 -16.13 -4.94 -20.33
N SER A 56 -15.91 -3.91 -19.51
CA SER A 56 -14.65 -3.69 -18.80
C SER A 56 -14.89 -3.13 -17.40
N TYR A 57 -13.94 -3.37 -16.48
CA TYR A 57 -14.04 -2.94 -15.09
C TYR A 57 -12.88 -2.04 -14.67
N PRO A 58 -13.13 -0.93 -13.96
CA PRO A 58 -12.11 -0.39 -13.07
C PRO A 58 -11.83 -1.41 -11.96
N CYS A 59 -10.57 -1.58 -11.60
CA CYS A 59 -10.18 -2.48 -10.52
C CYS A 59 -9.42 -1.72 -9.43
N LEU A 60 -9.78 -1.99 -8.17
CA LEU A 60 -9.00 -1.56 -7.02
C LEU A 60 -8.35 -2.76 -6.33
N VAL A 61 -7.18 -2.56 -5.75
CA VAL A 61 -6.51 -3.57 -4.93
C VAL A 61 -6.07 -2.96 -3.60
N SER A 62 -6.07 -3.75 -2.54
CA SER A 62 -5.58 -3.35 -1.21
C SER A 62 -5.11 -4.59 -0.47
N HIS A 63 -4.14 -4.44 0.44
CA HIS A 63 -3.79 -5.51 1.36
C HIS A 63 -4.67 -5.48 2.60
N ILE A 64 -4.79 -6.62 3.29
CA ILE A 64 -5.66 -6.76 4.47
C ILE A 64 -4.92 -7.10 5.75
N ASP A 65 -3.63 -7.33 5.65
CA ASP A 65 -2.77 -7.48 6.79
C ASP A 65 -2.36 -6.13 7.37
N GLN A 66 -1.45 -6.18 8.33
CA GLN A 66 -0.95 -5.05 9.08
C GLN A 66 0.38 -5.49 9.66
N VAL A 67 1.36 -4.59 9.68
CA VAL A 67 2.62 -4.80 10.41
C VAL A 67 2.43 -5.42 11.80
N SER A 68 3.30 -6.41 12.11
CA SER A 68 3.18 -7.21 13.34
C SER A 68 4.14 -6.79 14.47
N HIS A 69 5.17 -5.99 14.17
CA HIS A 69 6.17 -5.52 15.14
C HIS A 69 5.69 -4.35 16.00
N CYS A 70 4.64 -3.65 15.60
CA CYS A 70 4.06 -2.55 16.38
C CYS A 70 3.18 -3.03 17.55
N ASN A 71 2.94 -2.14 18.52
CA ASN A 71 2.10 -2.46 19.66
C ASN A 71 0.61 -2.51 19.25
N HIS A 72 -0.08 -3.57 19.69
CA HIS A 72 -1.54 -3.64 19.60
C HIS A 72 -2.15 -4.36 20.82
N SER A 73 -2.76 -3.58 21.71
CA SER A 73 -3.32 -4.08 22.96
C SER A 73 -4.78 -4.51 22.82
N LYS A 74 -5.23 -5.40 23.72
CA LYS A 74 -6.64 -5.84 23.77
C LYS A 74 -7.63 -4.69 24.01
N ASP A 75 -7.19 -3.60 24.61
CA ASP A 75 -7.98 -2.40 24.90
C ASP A 75 -7.76 -1.27 23.89
N PHE A 76 -7.10 -1.57 22.75
CA PHE A 76 -6.88 -0.65 21.65
C PHE A 76 -8.17 0.08 21.26
N LYS A 77 -8.03 1.38 20.99
CA LYS A 77 -9.09 2.23 20.46
C LYS A 77 -8.55 3.13 19.36
N ALA A 78 -9.27 3.17 18.25
CA ALA A 78 -9.15 4.24 17.27
C ALA A 78 -9.80 5.52 17.84
N VAL A 79 -8.96 6.46 18.27
CA VAL A 79 -9.36 7.75 18.81
C VAL A 79 -9.51 8.73 17.65
N GLU A 80 -10.69 9.31 17.54
CA GLU A 80 -11.00 10.30 16.51
C GLU A 80 -10.94 11.71 17.11
N THR A 81 -10.20 12.59 16.47
CA THR A 81 -10.21 14.04 16.72
C THR A 81 -10.98 14.76 15.62
N ARG A 82 -10.93 16.10 15.58
CA ARG A 82 -11.52 16.87 14.47
C ARG A 82 -10.87 16.54 13.13
N GLU A 83 -9.55 16.35 13.09
CA GLU A 83 -8.79 16.29 11.84
C GLU A 83 -8.17 14.91 11.59
N ILE A 84 -7.70 14.25 12.65
CA ILE A 84 -6.97 12.99 12.55
C ILE A 84 -7.62 11.87 13.35
N ILE A 85 -7.24 10.64 13.02
CA ILE A 85 -7.51 9.41 13.77
C ILE A 85 -6.17 8.78 14.12
N PHE A 86 -6.04 8.26 15.34
CA PHE A 86 -4.83 7.57 15.81
C PHE A 86 -5.20 6.41 16.73
N GLY A 87 -4.29 5.44 16.89
CA GLY A 87 -4.46 4.31 17.81
C GLY A 87 -3.97 4.63 19.23
N TYR A 88 -4.70 4.15 20.24
CA TYR A 88 -4.34 4.38 21.64
C TYR A 88 -4.78 3.23 22.55
N SER A 89 -3.95 2.85 23.52
CA SER A 89 -4.31 1.95 24.63
C SER A 89 -4.52 2.76 25.91
N PRO A 90 -5.77 2.93 26.39
CA PRO A 90 -6.04 3.64 27.65
C PRO A 90 -5.38 3.02 28.88
N LYS A 91 -5.29 1.69 28.93
CA LYS A 91 -4.70 0.97 30.06
C LYS A 91 -3.19 1.16 30.12
N ASN A 92 -2.52 1.08 28.97
CA ASN A 92 -1.07 1.22 28.88
C ASN A 92 -0.62 2.68 28.71
N ARG A 93 -1.56 3.61 28.47
CA ARG A 93 -1.36 5.05 28.33
C ARG A 93 -0.35 5.43 27.23
N ARG A 94 -0.43 4.77 26.09
CA ARG A 94 0.47 4.98 24.94
C ARG A 94 -0.27 4.92 23.62
N PHE A 95 0.32 5.53 22.59
CA PHE A 95 -0.05 5.31 21.20
C PHE A 95 0.28 3.88 20.79
N GLU A 96 -0.48 3.38 19.83
CA GLU A 96 -0.37 2.04 19.26
C GLU A 96 -0.72 2.12 17.78
N ASN A 97 -0.08 1.29 16.96
CA ASN A 97 -0.26 1.34 15.52
C ASN A 97 -1.75 1.20 15.13
N LEU A 98 -2.21 2.16 14.33
CA LEU A 98 -3.60 2.27 13.89
C LEU A 98 -3.94 1.17 12.87
N GLY A 99 -2.92 0.72 12.13
CA GLY A 99 -2.99 -0.10 10.93
C GLY A 99 -3.77 0.61 9.84
N ALA A 100 -3.50 1.90 9.62
CA ALA A 100 -4.03 2.69 8.53
C ALA A 100 -3.42 2.28 7.18
N ASP A 101 -2.17 1.81 7.21
CA ASP A 101 -1.59 0.95 6.20
C ASP A 101 -2.10 -0.49 6.41
N ASP A 102 -2.94 -1.08 5.54
CA ASP A 102 -3.70 -0.47 4.42
C ASP A 102 -5.23 -0.44 4.69
N LYS A 103 -5.64 -0.22 5.94
CA LYS A 103 -7.08 -0.08 6.23
C LYS A 103 -7.70 1.16 5.58
N ASN A 104 -6.90 2.15 5.19
CA ASN A 104 -7.35 3.27 4.38
C ASN A 104 -7.69 2.84 2.95
N GLY A 105 -6.85 2.02 2.30
CA GLY A 105 -7.14 1.46 0.99
C GLY A 105 -8.33 0.50 1.02
N ILE A 106 -8.44 -0.35 2.05
CA ILE A 106 -9.64 -1.18 2.27
C ILE A 106 -10.90 -0.31 2.38
N PHE A 107 -10.83 0.81 3.11
CA PHE A 107 -11.95 1.74 3.24
C PHE A 107 -12.37 2.31 1.88
N ILE A 108 -11.41 2.77 1.08
CA ILE A 108 -11.66 3.29 -0.26
C ILE A 108 -12.31 2.22 -1.15
N CYS A 109 -11.75 1.01 -1.18
CA CYS A 109 -12.29 -0.13 -1.92
C CYS A 109 -13.76 -0.41 -1.56
N LEU A 110 -14.10 -0.38 -0.27
CA LEU A 110 -15.46 -0.62 0.21
C LEU A 110 -16.44 0.53 -0.12
N GLU A 111 -15.99 1.78 -0.11
CA GLU A 111 -16.82 2.92 -0.53
C GLU A 111 -17.04 2.90 -2.06
N CYS A 112 -16.03 2.54 -2.86
CA CYS A 112 -16.19 2.34 -4.31
C CYS A 112 -17.15 1.18 -4.63
N LEU A 113 -17.01 0.03 -3.95
CA LEU A 113 -17.96 -1.09 -4.06
C LEU A 113 -19.39 -0.70 -3.70
N LYS A 114 -19.57 0.25 -2.78
CA LYS A 114 -20.89 0.76 -2.41
C LYS A 114 -21.44 1.73 -3.45
N LYS A 115 -20.60 2.59 -4.03
CA LYS A 115 -20.99 3.67 -4.95
C LYS A 115 -21.27 3.19 -6.37
N TYR A 116 -20.42 2.33 -6.93
CA TYR A 116 -20.47 1.99 -8.36
C TYR A 116 -21.26 0.70 -8.62
N ASP A 117 -21.96 0.65 -9.77
CA ASP A 117 -22.74 -0.53 -10.17
C ASP A 117 -21.87 -1.63 -10.78
N ALA A 118 -20.71 -1.28 -11.36
CA ALA A 118 -19.73 -2.21 -11.92
C ALA A 118 -18.31 -1.84 -11.48
N VAL A 119 -17.66 -2.71 -10.70
CA VAL A 119 -16.27 -2.53 -10.23
C VAL A 119 -15.71 -3.88 -9.76
N LYS A 120 -14.40 -4.07 -9.94
CA LYS A 120 -13.65 -5.20 -9.39
C LYS A 120 -12.78 -4.75 -8.22
N VAL A 121 -12.65 -5.60 -7.20
CA VAL A 121 -11.75 -5.37 -6.07
C VAL A 121 -11.03 -6.66 -5.72
N VAL A 122 -9.73 -6.56 -5.45
CA VAL A 122 -8.95 -7.65 -4.85
C VAL A 122 -8.41 -7.22 -3.49
N PHE A 123 -8.52 -8.11 -2.52
CA PHE A 123 -7.97 -7.95 -1.18
C PHE A 123 -6.86 -9.00 -0.98
N PHE A 124 -5.61 -8.55 -1.00
CA PHE A 124 -4.43 -9.41 -0.87
C PHE A 124 -4.08 -9.66 0.59
N ARG A 125 -3.51 -10.84 0.87
CA ARG A 125 -2.98 -11.22 2.18
C ARG A 125 -1.47 -11.11 2.20
N GLU A 126 -0.91 -10.83 3.37
CA GLU A 126 0.53 -10.97 3.65
C GLU A 126 1.41 -10.08 2.75
N GLU A 127 0.96 -8.86 2.47
CA GLU A 127 1.72 -7.85 1.72
C GLU A 127 2.95 -7.39 2.51
N GLU A 128 2.75 -7.12 3.80
CA GLU A 128 3.76 -6.61 4.75
C GLU A 128 4.92 -7.59 4.99
N THR A 129 4.82 -8.79 4.43
CA THR A 129 5.83 -9.87 4.50
C THR A 129 6.34 -10.28 3.12
N GLY A 130 6.27 -9.36 2.15
CA GLY A 130 6.85 -9.52 0.81
C GLY A 130 5.84 -9.72 -0.32
N CYS A 131 4.67 -9.07 -0.28
CA CYS A 131 3.67 -9.15 -1.35
C CYS A 131 3.26 -10.61 -1.66
N ARG A 132 3.13 -11.46 -0.63
CA ARG A 132 2.92 -12.91 -0.82
C ARG A 132 1.57 -13.21 -1.44
N GLY A 133 0.54 -12.45 -1.07
CA GLY A 133 -0.80 -12.58 -1.63
C GLY A 133 -0.83 -12.28 -3.12
N SER A 134 -0.33 -11.12 -3.53
CA SER A 134 -0.25 -10.73 -4.94
C SER A 134 0.70 -11.61 -5.75
N SER A 135 1.70 -12.22 -5.13
CA SER A 135 2.55 -13.24 -5.77
C SER A 135 1.81 -14.53 -6.15
N GLU A 136 0.70 -14.83 -5.49
CA GLU A 136 -0.19 -15.98 -5.75
C GLU A 136 -1.46 -15.59 -6.52
N VAL A 137 -1.46 -14.42 -7.16
CA VAL A 137 -2.62 -13.85 -7.86
C VAL A 137 -3.13 -14.73 -9.01
N VAL A 138 -4.47 -14.77 -9.15
CA VAL A 138 -5.14 -15.41 -10.28
C VAL A 138 -5.30 -14.39 -11.43
N MET A 139 -4.31 -14.33 -12.32
CA MET A 139 -4.26 -13.34 -13.43
C MET A 139 -5.51 -13.27 -14.33
N PRO A 140 -6.21 -14.37 -14.68
CA PRO A 140 -7.45 -14.30 -15.46
C PRO A 140 -8.56 -13.43 -14.85
N PHE A 141 -8.46 -13.07 -13.56
CA PHE A 141 -9.36 -12.11 -12.94
C PHE A 141 -9.31 -10.72 -13.60
N PHE A 142 -8.17 -10.36 -14.22
CA PHE A 142 -7.87 -9.03 -14.75
C PHE A 142 -8.08 -8.90 -16.28
N ASP A 143 -8.50 -9.97 -16.98
CA ASP A 143 -8.62 -9.99 -18.45
C ASP A 143 -9.57 -8.92 -19.03
N ASP A 144 -10.56 -8.50 -18.25
CA ASP A 144 -11.56 -7.47 -18.59
C ASP A 144 -11.38 -6.19 -17.75
N VAL A 145 -10.22 -5.99 -17.13
CA VAL A 145 -9.92 -4.79 -16.35
C VAL A 145 -9.31 -3.72 -17.26
N ARG A 146 -9.72 -2.46 -17.09
CA ARG A 146 -9.20 -1.33 -17.90
C ARG A 146 -7.99 -0.62 -17.31
N PHE A 147 -7.83 -0.69 -15.98
CA PHE A 147 -6.68 -0.23 -15.19
C PHE A 147 -6.81 -0.75 -13.75
N VAL A 148 -5.71 -0.74 -13.00
CA VAL A 148 -5.67 -1.10 -11.58
C VAL A 148 -5.23 0.08 -10.71
N ILE A 149 -5.93 0.34 -9.61
CA ILE A 149 -5.58 1.37 -8.64
C ILE A 149 -5.30 0.69 -7.29
N GLN A 150 -4.12 0.93 -6.73
CA GLN A 150 -3.80 0.58 -5.34
C GLN A 150 -3.81 1.87 -4.50
N PRO A 151 -4.73 2.04 -3.53
CA PRO A 151 -4.69 3.16 -2.61
C PRO A 151 -3.84 2.83 -1.38
N ASP A 152 -2.53 2.74 -1.54
CA ASP A 152 -1.62 2.19 -0.52
C ASP A 152 -0.27 2.92 -0.51
N ARG A 153 -0.33 4.23 -0.24
CA ARG A 153 0.85 5.07 -0.12
C ARG A 153 0.66 6.11 0.96
N LYS A 154 1.69 6.32 1.79
CA LYS A 154 1.66 7.37 2.82
C LYS A 154 1.54 8.75 2.16
N GLY A 155 0.97 9.71 2.89
CA GLY A 155 0.85 11.09 2.42
C GLY A 155 -0.44 11.38 1.66
N ASN A 156 -0.42 12.43 0.82
CA ASN A 156 -1.61 12.92 0.14
C ASN A 156 -1.38 13.48 -1.28
N SER A 157 -0.16 13.42 -1.80
CA SER A 157 0.24 14.02 -3.08
C SER A 157 0.94 13.05 -4.01
N ASP A 158 1.38 11.90 -3.54
CA ASP A 158 2.17 10.97 -4.35
C ASP A 158 1.23 10.12 -5.21
N LEU A 159 1.56 10.02 -6.49
CA LEU A 159 1.03 9.08 -7.46
C LEU A 159 2.20 8.25 -7.98
N ILE A 160 2.28 7.00 -7.56
CA ILE A 160 3.35 6.10 -7.98
C ILE A 160 3.04 5.58 -9.38
N THR A 161 3.91 5.95 -10.33
CA THR A 161 3.81 5.58 -11.74
C THR A 161 5.00 4.73 -12.21
N SER A 162 6.06 4.63 -11.39
CA SER A 162 7.23 3.78 -11.62
C SER A 162 7.76 3.20 -10.30
N ILE A 163 8.30 1.97 -10.35
CA ILE A 163 9.01 1.32 -9.23
C ILE A 163 10.27 0.68 -9.81
N GLY A 164 11.45 0.91 -9.21
CA GLY A 164 12.71 0.31 -9.67
C GLY A 164 13.00 0.55 -11.16
N TYR A 165 12.77 1.79 -11.64
CA TYR A 165 12.86 2.18 -13.07
C TYR A 165 11.90 1.45 -14.03
N SER A 166 11.00 0.63 -13.51
CA SER A 166 9.93 -0.01 -14.28
C SER A 166 8.68 0.86 -14.26
N ASP A 167 8.25 1.32 -15.43
CA ASP A 167 6.99 2.03 -15.59
C ASP A 167 5.81 1.10 -15.30
N LEU A 168 4.79 1.63 -14.62
CA LEU A 168 3.58 0.89 -14.24
C LEU A 168 2.40 1.21 -15.16
N CYS A 169 2.45 2.34 -15.85
CA CYS A 169 1.35 2.85 -16.64
C CYS A 169 1.80 3.61 -17.88
N SER A 170 0.93 3.64 -18.89
CA SER A 170 1.17 4.39 -20.12
C SER A 170 1.00 5.90 -19.92
N GLU A 171 1.73 6.70 -20.71
CA GLU A 171 1.57 8.16 -20.77
C GLU A 171 0.11 8.57 -21.04
N LYS A 172 -0.59 7.84 -21.91
CA LYS A 172 -2.03 8.05 -22.20
C LYS A 172 -2.88 7.94 -20.92
N PHE A 173 -2.52 7.05 -20.00
CA PHE A 173 -3.24 6.95 -18.73
C PHE A 173 -2.99 8.19 -17.88
N ILE A 174 -1.73 8.61 -17.71
CA ILE A 174 -1.37 9.82 -16.95
C ILE A 174 -2.08 11.07 -17.49
N GLU A 175 -2.10 11.25 -18.82
CA GLU A 175 -2.83 12.35 -19.46
C GLU A 175 -4.33 12.32 -19.14
N ALA A 176 -4.93 11.14 -19.01
CA ALA A 176 -6.35 10.98 -18.69
C ALA A 176 -6.65 11.17 -17.19
N LEU A 177 -5.68 10.90 -16.31
CA LEU A 177 -5.80 11.08 -14.85
C LEU A 177 -5.80 12.56 -14.44
N GLU A 178 -5.07 13.41 -15.17
CA GLU A 178 -4.83 14.82 -14.86
C GLU A 178 -4.47 15.07 -13.38
N PRO A 179 -3.45 14.36 -12.83
CA PRO A 179 -3.20 14.28 -11.39
C PRO A 179 -2.93 15.64 -10.74
N GLU A 180 -2.31 16.57 -11.47
CA GLU A 180 -1.97 17.90 -10.97
C GLU A 180 -3.22 18.72 -10.61
N LYS A 181 -4.35 18.50 -11.31
CA LYS A 181 -5.63 19.15 -10.97
C LYS A 181 -6.15 18.73 -9.60
N TRP A 182 -5.76 17.54 -9.17
CA TRP A 182 -6.09 16.95 -7.87
C TRP A 182 -4.97 17.16 -6.86
N GLY A 183 -3.88 17.84 -7.23
CA GLY A 183 -2.71 18.04 -6.38
C GLY A 183 -1.99 16.72 -6.08
N TYR A 184 -1.95 15.82 -7.06
CA TYR A 184 -1.08 14.65 -7.10
C TYR A 184 0.06 14.88 -8.09
N MET A 185 1.22 14.28 -7.82
CA MET A 185 2.42 14.34 -8.65
C MET A 185 3.01 12.94 -8.78
N GLU A 186 3.57 12.65 -9.95
CA GLU A 186 4.24 11.39 -10.22
C GLU A 186 5.47 11.22 -9.33
N GLU A 187 5.61 10.05 -8.72
CA GLU A 187 6.70 9.71 -7.81
C GLU A 187 7.17 8.27 -8.05
N ASN A 188 8.41 7.99 -7.66
CA ASN A 188 8.93 6.62 -7.64
C ASN A 188 8.47 5.91 -6.35
N GLY A 189 8.03 4.68 -6.50
CA GLY A 189 7.56 3.84 -5.41
C GLY A 189 8.59 2.80 -4.98
N LEU A 190 8.20 2.06 -3.94
CA LEU A 190 8.85 0.83 -3.53
C LEU A 190 7.97 -0.36 -3.91
N MET A 191 8.50 -1.57 -3.75
CA MET A 191 7.76 -2.81 -3.97
C MET A 191 6.42 -2.79 -3.22
N THR A 192 5.35 -3.09 -3.96
CA THR A 192 3.95 -3.14 -3.51
C THR A 192 3.20 -4.19 -4.33
N ASP A 193 1.96 -4.53 -3.95
CA ASP A 193 1.13 -5.50 -4.68
C ASP A 193 1.05 -5.24 -6.20
N ILE A 194 0.95 -3.99 -6.65
CA ILE A 194 0.87 -3.69 -8.10
C ILE A 194 2.16 -4.01 -8.87
N LEU A 195 3.34 -3.99 -8.23
CA LEU A 195 4.57 -4.45 -8.87
C LEU A 195 4.51 -5.97 -9.11
N ALA A 196 4.09 -6.73 -8.09
CA ALA A 196 3.90 -8.18 -8.23
C ALA A 196 2.88 -8.51 -9.33
N LEU A 197 1.80 -7.72 -9.47
CA LEU A 197 0.87 -7.88 -10.59
C LEU A 197 1.55 -7.66 -11.95
N LYS A 198 2.40 -6.62 -12.08
CA LYS A 198 3.14 -6.34 -13.32
C LYS A 198 4.07 -7.48 -13.68
N GLU A 199 4.84 -7.98 -12.73
CA GLU A 199 5.77 -9.11 -12.92
C GLU A 199 5.04 -10.41 -13.29
N LYS A 200 3.79 -10.57 -12.85
CA LYS A 200 2.92 -11.71 -13.22
C LYS A 200 2.22 -11.55 -14.57
N GLY A 201 2.45 -10.43 -15.27
CA GLY A 201 1.94 -10.18 -16.61
C GLY A 201 0.67 -9.36 -16.66
N LEU A 202 0.44 -8.43 -15.74
CA LEU A 202 -0.66 -7.47 -15.86
C LEU A 202 -0.45 -6.57 -17.09
N GLU A 203 -1.34 -6.68 -18.07
CA GLU A 203 -1.22 -6.01 -19.38
C GLU A 203 -1.89 -4.62 -19.46
N VAL A 204 -2.35 -4.08 -18.33
CA VAL A 204 -2.98 -2.75 -18.22
C VAL A 204 -2.24 -1.86 -17.24
N SER A 205 -2.38 -0.54 -17.41
CA SER A 205 -1.82 0.47 -16.52
C SER A 205 -2.26 0.23 -15.07
N CYS A 206 -1.32 0.38 -14.15
CA CYS A 206 -1.60 0.42 -12.72
C CYS A 206 -0.89 1.60 -12.05
N ILE A 207 -1.46 2.07 -10.94
CA ILE A 207 -0.93 3.18 -10.16
C ILE A 207 -1.11 2.88 -8.67
N ASN A 208 -0.20 3.41 -7.83
CA ASN A 208 -0.39 3.45 -6.38
C ASN A 208 -0.59 4.89 -5.92
N VAL A 209 -1.62 5.16 -5.13
CA VAL A 209 -2.09 6.51 -4.79
C VAL A 209 -1.98 6.73 -3.31
N SER A 210 -1.37 7.85 -2.92
CA SER A 210 -1.32 8.22 -1.51
C SER A 210 -2.71 8.43 -0.90
N CYS A 211 -2.96 7.78 0.24
CA CYS A 211 -4.30 7.59 0.79
C CYS A 211 -4.46 8.10 2.25
N GLY A 212 -3.67 9.09 2.64
CA GLY A 212 -3.93 9.94 3.80
C GLY A 212 -3.51 9.35 5.14
N TYR A 213 -2.69 8.29 5.15
CA TYR A 213 -1.99 7.84 6.35
C TYR A 213 -0.56 8.40 6.43
N TYR A 214 -0.04 8.52 7.65
CA TYR A 214 1.27 9.09 7.95
C TYR A 214 1.92 8.32 9.09
N ASN A 215 3.25 8.43 9.20
CA ASN A 215 4.07 7.69 10.18
C ASN A 215 3.83 6.17 10.09
N ALA A 216 3.74 5.64 8.86
CA ALA A 216 3.43 4.24 8.64
C ALA A 216 4.45 3.33 9.32
N HIS A 217 3.99 2.14 9.69
CA HIS A 217 4.80 1.11 10.36
C HIS A 217 5.34 1.53 11.73
N THR A 218 4.72 2.53 12.36
CA THR A 218 5.03 2.97 13.72
C THR A 218 3.81 2.96 14.63
N ASP A 219 4.02 3.04 15.94
CA ASP A 219 2.93 3.24 16.90
C ASP A 219 2.28 4.64 16.83
N GLU A 220 2.91 5.57 16.12
CA GLU A 220 2.42 6.94 15.92
C GLU A 220 1.69 7.12 14.59
N GLU A 221 1.30 6.00 13.97
CA GLU A 221 0.57 6.01 12.72
C GLU A 221 -0.80 6.70 12.88
N ILE A 222 -1.08 7.61 11.94
CA ILE A 222 -2.31 8.39 11.93
C ILE A 222 -2.96 8.37 10.57
N THR A 223 -4.26 8.66 10.54
CA THR A 223 -4.98 9.02 9.32
C THR A 223 -5.47 10.45 9.41
N VAL A 224 -5.15 11.26 8.41
CA VAL A 224 -5.69 12.61 8.24
C VAL A 224 -6.97 12.52 7.41
N LYS A 225 -8.10 12.88 8.02
CA LYS A 225 -9.44 12.68 7.45
C LYS A 225 -9.67 13.41 6.14
N LYS A 226 -9.06 14.60 5.98
CA LYS A 226 -9.18 15.39 4.75
C LYS A 226 -8.42 14.74 3.61
N ASP A 227 -7.26 14.16 3.88
CA ASP A 227 -6.39 13.57 2.87
C ASP A 227 -6.95 12.21 2.40
N LEU A 228 -7.47 11.39 3.32
CA LEU A 228 -8.20 10.17 2.95
C LEU A 228 -9.41 10.49 2.04
N MET A 229 -10.14 11.57 2.35
CA MET A 229 -11.26 11.99 1.51
C MET A 229 -10.81 12.56 0.16
N LYS A 230 -9.69 13.28 0.12
CA LYS A 230 -9.08 13.76 -1.13
C LYS A 230 -8.73 12.57 -2.03
N SER A 231 -8.09 11.55 -1.48
CA SER A 231 -7.73 10.32 -2.20
C SER A 231 -8.97 9.58 -2.74
N LEU A 232 -10.01 9.40 -1.91
CA LEU A 232 -11.27 8.83 -2.37
C LEU A 232 -11.87 9.62 -3.53
N MET A 233 -11.91 10.96 -3.45
CA MET A 233 -12.46 11.79 -4.52
C MET A 233 -11.65 11.70 -5.82
N PHE A 234 -10.31 11.62 -5.71
CA PHE A 234 -9.45 11.44 -6.87
C PHE A 234 -9.70 10.08 -7.53
N ILE A 235 -9.76 9.00 -6.74
CA ILE A 235 -10.04 7.65 -7.26
C ILE A 235 -11.43 7.56 -7.88
N GLU A 236 -12.43 8.22 -7.28
CA GLU A 236 -13.76 8.34 -7.87
C GLU A 236 -13.73 9.03 -9.25
N HIS A 237 -12.92 10.09 -9.40
CA HIS A 237 -12.72 10.76 -10.69
C HIS A 237 -12.05 9.83 -11.71
N ILE A 238 -11.02 9.07 -11.33
CA ILE A 238 -10.37 8.10 -12.22
C ILE A 238 -11.39 7.05 -12.70
N ILE A 239 -12.22 6.53 -11.79
CA ILE A 239 -13.26 5.56 -12.12
C ILE A 239 -14.32 6.16 -13.06
N GLU A 240 -14.67 7.43 -12.90
CA GLU A 240 -15.74 8.07 -13.68
C GLU A 240 -15.26 8.54 -15.06
N ASP A 241 -14.06 9.10 -15.15
CA ASP A 241 -13.60 9.82 -16.34
C ASP A 241 -12.65 8.98 -17.22
N CYS A 242 -11.86 8.07 -16.64
CA CYS A 242 -11.01 7.16 -17.41
C CYS A 242 -11.86 5.98 -17.92
N THR A 243 -12.54 6.15 -19.04
CA THR A 243 -13.48 5.13 -19.56
C THR A 243 -12.88 4.13 -20.54
N ASP A 244 -11.73 4.47 -21.14
CA ASP A 244 -10.97 3.60 -22.05
C ASP A 244 -10.28 2.44 -21.31
N ILE A 245 -9.85 1.42 -22.06
CA ILE A 245 -8.82 0.48 -21.61
C ILE A 245 -7.45 1.14 -21.81
N TYR A 246 -6.58 1.05 -20.81
CA TYR A 246 -5.24 1.63 -20.84
C TYR A 246 -4.20 0.49 -20.80
N PRO A 247 -3.82 -0.08 -21.95
CA PRO A 247 -2.82 -1.14 -21.99
C PRO A 247 -1.46 -0.63 -21.52
N HIS A 248 -0.75 -1.49 -20.79
CA HIS A 248 0.65 -1.30 -20.44
C HIS A 248 1.26 -2.64 -20.00
N THR A 249 2.31 -3.06 -20.70
CA THR A 249 3.16 -4.19 -20.31
C THR A 249 4.52 -3.66 -19.87
N GLN A 250 5.12 -4.26 -18.84
CA GLN A 250 6.49 -3.93 -18.46
C GLN A 250 7.43 -4.25 -19.65
N SER A 251 8.34 -3.34 -20.00
CA SER A 251 9.43 -3.63 -20.93
C SER A 251 10.45 -4.55 -20.24
N ASP A 252 11.13 -5.41 -21.00
CA ASP A 252 11.99 -6.50 -20.48
C ASP A 252 12.80 -6.06 -19.24
N SER A 253 12.61 -6.79 -18.14
CA SER A 253 13.26 -6.58 -16.85
C SER A 253 14.78 -6.75 -17.00
N TYR A 254 15.50 -5.66 -17.25
CA TYR A 254 16.95 -5.66 -17.05
C TYR A 254 17.18 -5.66 -15.55
N PHE A 255 17.38 -6.84 -14.95
CA PHE A 255 17.75 -6.92 -13.55
C PHE A 255 19.11 -6.24 -13.36
N SER A 256 19.11 -5.03 -12.81
CA SER A 256 20.33 -4.36 -12.39
C SER A 256 20.57 -4.70 -10.92
N PRO A 257 21.72 -5.30 -10.56
CA PRO A 257 22.10 -5.46 -9.15
C PRO A 257 22.07 -4.13 -8.36
N TYR A 258 22.25 -3.00 -9.05
CA TYR A 258 22.12 -1.66 -8.47
C TYR A 258 20.67 -1.27 -8.15
N GLU A 259 19.68 -1.75 -8.91
CA GLU A 259 18.25 -1.49 -8.62
C GLU A 259 17.85 -2.11 -7.29
N PHE A 260 18.31 -3.33 -7.03
CA PHE A 260 18.04 -4.00 -5.77
C PHE A 260 18.74 -3.32 -4.57
N GLU A 261 19.98 -2.86 -4.74
CA GLU A 261 20.69 -2.09 -3.71
C GLU A 261 19.95 -0.78 -3.40
N ASP A 262 19.50 -0.06 -4.42
CA ASP A 262 18.77 1.21 -4.27
C ASP A 262 17.40 0.99 -3.59
N GLU A 263 16.66 -0.07 -3.95
CA GLU A 263 15.40 -0.42 -3.25
C GLU A 263 15.62 -0.70 -1.75
N VAL A 264 16.67 -1.45 -1.42
CA VAL A 264 17.02 -1.71 -0.02
C VAL A 264 17.45 -0.43 0.69
N TYR A 265 18.16 0.49 0.03
CA TYR A 265 18.52 1.79 0.60
C TYR A 265 17.30 2.66 0.86
N ASP A 266 16.34 2.70 -0.07
CA ASP A 266 15.11 3.47 0.12
C ASP A 266 14.25 2.90 1.24
N MET A 267 14.24 1.58 1.43
CA MET A 267 13.60 0.95 2.59
C MET A 267 14.30 1.27 3.90
N LEU A 268 15.65 1.28 3.92
CA LEU A 268 16.40 1.68 5.11
C LEU A 268 16.26 3.18 5.40
N ASN A 269 16.10 4.02 4.38
CA ASN A 269 15.75 5.43 4.53
C ASN A 269 14.34 5.60 5.11
N TYR A 270 13.42 4.70 4.76
CA TYR A 270 12.05 4.70 5.24
C TYR A 270 11.93 4.17 6.68
N ASP A 271 12.60 3.05 6.98
CA ASP A 271 12.72 2.44 8.30
C ASP A 271 14.17 2.00 8.55
N PRO A 272 14.97 2.85 9.22
CA PRO A 272 16.37 2.56 9.54
C PRO A 272 16.57 1.39 10.51
N THR A 273 15.49 0.87 11.11
CA THR A 273 15.57 -0.21 12.11
C THR A 273 15.54 -1.60 11.50
N LEU A 274 15.25 -1.72 10.19
CA LEU A 274 15.21 -2.99 9.48
C LEU A 274 16.56 -3.72 9.54
N THR A 275 16.50 -5.01 9.87
CA THR A 275 17.68 -5.89 9.83
C THR A 275 17.83 -6.56 8.47
N PRO A 276 19.04 -7.03 8.13
CA PRO A 276 19.24 -7.85 6.93
C PRO A 276 18.34 -9.10 6.90
N GLU A 277 18.06 -9.69 8.06
CA GLU A 277 17.13 -10.80 8.20
C GLU A 277 15.69 -10.40 7.88
N ASP A 278 15.24 -9.23 8.34
CA ASP A 278 13.90 -8.70 8.02
C ASP A 278 13.77 -8.46 6.51
N LEU A 279 14.76 -7.81 5.90
CA LEU A 279 14.79 -7.57 4.46
C LEU A 279 14.85 -8.88 3.66
N TYR A 280 15.64 -9.87 4.11
CA TYR A 280 15.67 -11.18 3.46
C TYR A 280 14.32 -11.89 3.54
N ASP A 281 13.66 -11.86 4.69
CA ASP A 281 12.34 -12.46 4.86
C ASP A 281 11.27 -11.77 4.00
N MET A 282 11.38 -10.46 3.81
CA MET A 282 10.50 -9.65 2.94
C MET A 282 10.74 -9.90 1.44
N TYR A 283 11.99 -10.08 1.01
CA TYR A 283 12.33 -10.00 -0.42
C TYR A 283 12.85 -11.31 -1.02
N SER A 284 13.16 -12.33 -0.22
CA SER A 284 13.74 -13.60 -0.71
C SER A 284 12.84 -14.38 -1.68
N THR A 285 11.51 -14.19 -1.61
CA THR A 285 10.57 -14.80 -2.56
C THR A 285 10.64 -14.15 -3.94
N ASN A 286 10.95 -12.86 -3.98
CA ASN A 286 10.89 -12.04 -5.20
C ASN A 286 12.28 -11.94 -5.84
N PHE A 287 13.33 -12.00 -5.02
CA PHE A 287 14.73 -12.09 -5.44
C PHE A 287 15.36 -13.41 -4.99
N PRO A 288 14.90 -14.57 -5.52
CA PRO A 288 15.34 -15.90 -5.05
C PRO A 288 16.81 -16.21 -5.34
N HIS A 289 17.48 -15.37 -6.13
CA HIS A 289 18.90 -15.48 -6.46
C HIS A 289 19.79 -14.80 -5.42
N LEU A 290 19.23 -13.94 -4.57
CA LEU A 290 19.95 -13.26 -3.50
C LEU A 290 19.85 -14.07 -2.20
N LYS A 291 20.94 -14.10 -1.46
CA LYS A 291 21.06 -14.77 -0.18
C LYS A 291 21.11 -13.75 0.93
N LEU A 292 20.83 -14.17 2.16
CA LEU A 292 20.92 -13.31 3.34
C LEU A 292 22.27 -12.58 3.46
N GLU A 293 23.36 -13.19 3.00
CA GLU A 293 24.67 -12.53 2.95
C GLU A 293 24.71 -11.29 2.04
N ASP A 294 23.96 -11.29 0.94
CA ASP A 294 23.87 -10.16 0.02
C ASP A 294 23.15 -8.99 0.69
N TYR A 295 22.03 -9.24 1.38
CA TYR A 295 21.31 -8.24 2.20
C TYR A 295 22.19 -7.66 3.31
N ARG A 296 22.98 -8.50 3.99
CA ARG A 296 23.91 -8.03 5.03
C ARG A 296 24.93 -7.06 4.47
N LYS A 297 25.50 -7.37 3.31
CA LYS A 297 26.48 -6.51 2.65
C LYS A 297 25.88 -5.15 2.28
N ILE A 298 24.67 -5.15 1.74
CA ILE A 298 23.98 -3.91 1.35
C ILE A 298 23.67 -3.05 2.58
N CYS A 299 23.19 -3.63 3.68
CA CYS A 299 22.99 -2.89 4.92
C CYS A 299 24.30 -2.34 5.50
N GLU A 300 25.42 -3.08 5.38
CA GLU A 300 26.74 -2.60 5.78
C GLU A 300 27.18 -1.40 4.92
N ASP A 301 27.04 -1.51 3.60
CA ASP A 301 27.36 -0.44 2.65
C ASP A 301 26.49 0.80 2.93
N TYR A 302 25.18 0.63 3.16
CA TYR A 302 24.27 1.72 3.54
C TYR A 302 24.77 2.47 4.79
N ARG A 303 25.09 1.73 5.85
CA ARG A 303 25.55 2.30 7.13
C ARG A 303 26.90 3.00 7.01
N MET A 304 27.76 2.56 6.10
CA MET A 304 29.05 3.22 5.84
C MET A 304 28.90 4.55 5.11
N PHE A 305 27.90 4.71 4.24
CA PHE A 305 27.76 5.88 3.37
C PHE A 305 26.70 6.90 3.84
N TRP A 306 25.68 6.47 4.59
CA TRP A 306 24.48 7.28 4.81
C TRP A 306 24.10 7.52 6.27
N VAL A 307 24.72 6.82 7.23
CA VAL A 307 24.59 7.15 8.66
C VAL A 307 25.68 8.16 8.99
N GLU A 308 25.33 9.44 9.17
CA GLU A 308 26.27 10.43 9.72
C GLU A 308 26.71 9.94 11.12
N ASP A 309 28.03 9.75 11.31
CA ASP A 309 28.61 9.44 12.60
C ASP A 309 28.15 10.46 13.66
N GLU A 310 27.78 10.01 14.86
CA GLU A 310 27.43 10.89 16.00
C GLU A 310 28.54 11.93 16.33
N GLU A 311 29.75 11.76 15.79
CA GLU A 311 30.85 12.73 15.91
C GLU A 311 30.59 14.02 15.10
N ASP A 312 29.89 13.96 13.96
CA ASP A 312 29.70 15.12 13.06
C ASP A 312 28.59 16.08 13.54
N MET A 313 27.63 15.55 14.30
CA MET A 313 26.60 16.33 14.99
C MET A 313 27.15 17.15 16.16
N ASN A 314 28.20 16.66 16.84
CA ASN A 314 28.83 17.39 17.94
C ASN A 314 29.71 18.55 17.43
N GLU A 315 30.33 18.45 16.25
CA GLU A 315 31.08 19.56 15.65
C GLU A 315 30.18 20.70 15.14
N LYS A 316 29.01 20.39 14.57
CA LYS A 316 28.04 21.41 14.13
C LYS A 316 27.47 22.22 15.32
N THR A 317 27.34 21.62 16.51
CA THR A 317 26.84 22.32 17.70
C THR A 317 27.89 23.21 18.39
N LEU A 318 29.19 22.94 18.19
CA LEU A 318 30.28 23.73 18.77
C LEU A 318 30.60 25.03 18.01
N ASN A 319 30.17 25.15 16.75
CA ASN A 319 30.45 26.34 15.92
C ASN A 319 29.42 27.49 16.04
N TYR A 320 28.27 27.28 16.72
CA TYR A 320 27.30 28.36 16.97
C TYR A 320 27.58 29.18 18.26
N GLY A 321 28.68 28.90 18.96
CA GLY A 321 29.07 29.60 20.20
C GLY A 321 30.18 30.64 20.06
N LYS A 322 30.70 30.91 18.86
CA LYS A 322 31.72 31.94 18.62
C LYS A 322 31.49 32.68 17.31
N ARG A 323 30.63 33.70 17.36
CA ARG A 323 30.86 34.97 16.67
C ARG A 323 29.98 36.07 17.24
#